data_AF-A0A6J4QSL8-F1
#
_entry.id   AF-A0A6J4QSL8-F1
#
_cell.length_a   1.000
_cell.length_b   1.000
_cell.length_c   1.000
_cell.angle_alpha   90.00
_cell.angle_beta   90.00
_cell.angle_gamma   90.00
#
_symmetry.space_group_name_H-M   'P 1'
#
loop_
_entity.id
_entity.type
_entity.pdbx_description
1 polymer ?
#
loop_
_entity_poly.entity_id
_entity_poly.type
_entity_poly.pdbx_seq_one_letter_code
_entity_poly.pdbx_strand_id
1 'polypeptide(L)'
;MPLRRSSVPQGPDMLLYRRVAYGNLAEFNVLDTRQYRDDQAAGDGTDPPNPEQQDPARTLTGAAQEKWLLDGLSSSSRTWNVLAQQVFMAQRDFDTSDAERYSMDA
;
A
#
# COMPACT_ATOMS: atom_id res chain seq x y z
N MET A 1 0.84 23.65 9.02
CA MET A 1 -0.11 22.53 9.12
C MET A 1 0.13 21.82 10.44
N PRO A 2 -0.87 21.66 11.33
CA PRO A 2 -0.65 20.95 12.58
C PRO A 2 -0.53 19.43 12.31
N LEU A 3 0.67 18.89 12.51
CA LEU A 3 0.90 17.45 12.52
C LEU A 3 0.53 16.88 13.89
N ARG A 4 0.11 15.61 13.94
CA ARG A 4 -0.05 14.88 15.19
C ARG A 4 1.33 14.67 15.82
N ARG A 5 1.42 14.64 17.15
CA ARG A 5 2.69 14.41 17.86
C ARG A 5 3.40 13.12 17.42
N SER A 6 2.65 12.07 17.11
CA SER A 6 3.18 10.79 16.63
C SER A 6 3.73 10.83 15.20
N SER A 7 3.41 11.88 14.44
CA SER A 7 3.81 12.08 13.04
C SER A 7 4.71 13.30 12.90
N VAL A 8 5.43 13.68 13.96
CA VAL A 8 6.51 14.66 13.86
C VAL A 8 7.66 14.00 13.08
N PRO A 9 8.12 14.58 11.96
CA PRO A 9 9.17 13.98 11.16
C PRO A 9 10.50 13.85 11.91
N GLN A 10 11.23 12.77 11.64
CA GLN A 10 12.61 12.56 12.06
C GLN A 10 13.47 12.41 10.79
N GLY A 11 14.13 13.49 10.38
CA GLY A 11 14.82 13.51 9.08
C GLY A 11 13.83 13.29 7.93
N PRO A 12 14.10 12.35 6.99
CA PRO A 12 13.16 12.02 5.91
C PRO A 12 11.97 11.18 6.37
N ASP A 13 11.97 10.67 7.60
CA ASP A 13 10.99 9.70 8.06
C ASP A 13 9.80 10.33 8.79
N MET A 14 8.59 9.89 8.46
CA MET A 14 7.38 10.29 9.19
C MET A 14 6.36 9.14 9.27
N LEU A 15 5.92 8.79 10.49
CA LEU A 15 4.89 7.76 10.65
C LEU A 15 3.50 8.27 10.23
N LEU A 16 3.08 7.91 9.02
CA LEU A 16 1.80 8.33 8.42
C LEU A 16 0.72 7.25 8.47
N TYR A 17 1.10 5.98 8.29
CA TYR A 17 0.15 4.87 8.37
C TYR A 17 -0.40 4.73 9.80
N ARG A 18 -1.68 4.39 9.92
CA ARG A 18 -2.38 4.32 11.21
C ARG A 18 -3.70 3.58 11.11
N ARG A 19 -4.26 3.24 12.27
CA ARG A 19 -5.55 2.59 12.40
C ARG A 19 -6.56 3.52 13.06
N VAL A 20 -7.75 3.62 12.50
CA VAL A 20 -8.85 4.41 13.06
C VAL A 20 -10.09 3.53 13.17
N ALA A 21 -10.63 3.43 14.38
CA ALA A 21 -11.83 2.66 14.67
C ALA A 21 -13.07 3.57 14.64
N TYR A 22 -14.11 3.13 13.92
CA TYR A 22 -15.46 3.64 14.06
C TYR A 22 -16.27 2.56 14.77
N GLY A 23 -16.39 2.71 16.11
CA GLY A 23 -16.63 1.65 17.09
C GLY A 23 -17.47 0.48 16.57
N ASN A 24 -17.02 -0.76 16.65
CA ASN A 24 -17.64 -2.00 16.14
C ASN A 24 -18.02 -2.08 14.64
N LEU A 25 -18.46 -1.01 13.99
CA LEU A 25 -18.87 -1.03 12.59
C LEU A 25 -17.68 -1.15 11.64
N ALA A 26 -16.66 -0.30 11.77
CA ALA A 26 -15.56 -0.26 10.82
C ALA A 26 -14.20 -0.02 11.48
N GLU A 27 -13.18 -0.60 10.88
CA GLU A 27 -11.78 -0.27 11.10
C GLU A 27 -11.14 0.22 9.80
N PHE A 28 -10.56 1.42 9.84
CA PHE A 28 -9.82 2.00 8.73
C PHE A 28 -8.33 1.79 8.96
N ASN A 29 -7.72 0.96 8.12
CA ASN A 29 -6.29 0.81 8.00
C ASN A 29 -5.80 1.82 6.95
N VAL A 30 -5.33 2.97 7.42
CA VAL A 30 -4.80 4.03 6.55
C VAL A 30 -3.34 3.71 6.27
N LEU A 31 -3.01 3.43 5.01
CA LEU A 31 -1.69 2.98 4.59
C LEU A 31 -0.84 4.13 4.07
N ASP A 32 0.47 3.94 4.18
CA ASP A 32 1.48 4.68 3.41
C ASP A 32 2.08 3.70 2.39
N THR A 33 1.85 3.95 1.11
CA THR A 33 2.41 3.15 0.01
C THR A 33 3.47 3.92 -0.77
N ARG A 34 4.09 4.92 -0.12
CA ARG A 34 5.08 5.81 -0.74
C ARG A 34 6.41 5.77 -0.01
N GLN A 35 6.42 5.92 1.32
CA GLN A 35 7.69 6.07 2.06
C GLN A 35 8.55 4.80 2.08
N TYR A 36 7.93 3.62 1.98
CA TYR A 36 8.59 2.33 2.21
C TYR A 36 8.52 1.38 1.01
N ARG A 37 8.09 1.89 -0.14
CA ARG A 37 8.00 1.07 -1.36
C ARG A 37 9.37 0.93 -2.02
N ASP A 38 9.57 -0.16 -2.73
CA ASP A 38 10.64 -0.26 -3.71
C ASP A 38 10.37 0.63 -4.93
N ASP A 39 11.45 0.91 -5.67
CA ASP A 39 11.39 1.64 -6.94
C ASP A 39 10.47 0.92 -7.95
N GLN A 40 9.85 1.69 -8.85
CA GLN A 40 8.97 1.13 -9.85
C GLN A 40 9.73 0.23 -10.83
N ALA A 41 9.19 -0.96 -11.10
CA ALA A 41 9.80 -1.90 -12.03
C ALA A 41 9.82 -1.34 -13.46
N ALA A 42 10.74 -1.84 -14.30
CA ALA A 42 10.86 -1.48 -15.70
C ALA A 42 11.02 0.03 -15.98
N GLY A 43 11.42 0.83 -14.97
CA GLY A 43 11.56 2.29 -15.12
C GLY A 43 10.24 3.06 -15.08
N ASP A 44 9.21 2.51 -14.43
CA ASP A 44 7.87 3.10 -14.24
C ASP A 44 6.96 3.10 -15.49
N GLY A 45 5.72 3.57 -15.34
CA GLY A 45 4.74 3.69 -16.41
C GLY A 45 3.89 2.44 -16.59
N THR A 46 3.80 1.96 -17.82
CA THR A 46 2.92 0.85 -18.21
C THR A 46 3.64 -0.11 -19.14
N ASP A 47 3.91 -1.30 -18.63
CA ASP A 47 4.71 -2.30 -19.32
C ASP A 47 4.09 -3.69 -19.27
N PRO A 48 4.49 -4.60 -20.18
CA PRO A 48 4.14 -6.00 -20.07
C PRO A 48 4.66 -6.61 -18.75
N PRO A 49 4.05 -7.73 -18.30
CA PRO A 49 4.55 -8.48 -17.17
C PRO A 49 6.03 -8.80 -17.35
N ASN A 50 6.83 -8.57 -16.30
CA ASN A 50 8.26 -8.77 -16.35
C ASN A 50 8.80 -9.35 -15.03
N PRO A 51 9.99 -9.99 -15.04
CA PRO A 51 10.53 -10.63 -13.84
C PRO A 51 10.79 -9.67 -12.68
N GLU A 52 11.13 -8.41 -12.95
CA GLU A 52 11.35 -7.40 -11.92
C GLU A 52 10.05 -7.07 -11.20
N GLN A 53 8.96 -6.82 -11.93
CA GLN A 53 7.63 -6.60 -11.36
C GLN A 53 7.17 -7.80 -10.51
N GLN A 54 7.47 -9.02 -10.97
CA GLN A 54 7.06 -10.28 -10.33
C GLN A 54 7.99 -10.76 -9.22
N ASP A 55 9.05 -10.02 -8.90
CA ASP A 55 9.98 -10.42 -7.84
C ASP A 55 9.24 -10.45 -6.48
N PRO A 56 9.15 -11.62 -5.81
CA PRO A 56 8.45 -11.74 -4.54
C PRO A 56 9.14 -11.01 -3.38
N ALA A 57 10.38 -10.54 -3.57
CA ALA A 57 11.07 -9.72 -2.58
C ALA A 57 10.65 -8.25 -2.62
N ARG A 58 9.96 -7.80 -3.68
CA ARG A 58 9.51 -6.40 -3.80
C ARG A 58 8.37 -6.09 -2.83
N THR A 59 8.34 -4.85 -2.36
CA THR A 59 7.35 -4.39 -1.39
C THR A 59 6.80 -3.01 -1.70
N LEU A 60 5.52 -2.81 -1.39
CA LEU A 60 4.85 -1.50 -1.48
C LEU A 60 4.77 -0.80 -0.12
N THR A 61 4.69 -1.57 0.97
CA THR A 61 4.50 -1.07 2.34
C THR A 61 5.73 -1.22 3.22
N GLY A 62 6.72 -2.00 2.79
CA GLY A 62 7.80 -2.45 3.66
C GLY A 62 7.33 -3.47 4.70
N ALA A 63 8.28 -4.20 5.27
CA ALA A 63 8.00 -5.32 6.20
C ALA A 63 7.28 -4.89 7.49
N ALA A 64 7.62 -3.72 8.04
CA ALA A 64 7.04 -3.27 9.31
C ALA A 64 5.54 -2.96 9.19
N GLN A 65 5.15 -2.23 8.14
CA GLN A 65 3.75 -1.89 7.88
C GLN A 65 2.95 -3.10 7.39
N GLU A 66 3.55 -3.98 6.57
CA GLU A 66 2.90 -5.23 6.15
C GLU A 66 2.53 -6.09 7.37
N LYS A 67 3.49 -6.33 8.27
CA LYS A 67 3.24 -7.07 9.51
C LYS A 67 2.15 -6.40 10.35
N TRP A 68 2.23 -5.09 10.55
CA TRP A 68 1.23 -4.32 11.29
C TRP A 68 -0.18 -4.40 10.67
N LEU A 69 -0.27 -4.49 9.34
CA LEU A 69 -1.53 -4.62 8.62
C LEU A 69 -2.12 -6.01 8.82
N LEU A 70 -1.32 -7.06 8.58
CA LEU A 70 -1.76 -8.46 8.70
C LEU A 70 -2.15 -8.83 10.13
N ASP A 71 -1.34 -8.42 11.11
CA ASP A 71 -1.65 -8.63 12.53
C ASP A 71 -2.96 -7.90 12.94
N GLY A 72 -3.21 -6.72 12.38
CA GLY A 72 -4.45 -5.98 12.64
C GLY A 72 -5.67 -6.61 12.00
N LEU A 73 -5.58 -6.98 10.71
CA LEU A 73 -6.68 -7.61 9.97
C LEU A 73 -7.07 -8.95 10.60
N SER A 74 -6.09 -9.75 11.02
CA SER A 74 -6.33 -11.06 11.67
C SER A 74 -6.95 -10.96 13.06
N SER A 75 -6.73 -9.84 13.78
CA SER A 75 -7.27 -9.62 15.13
C SER A 75 -8.54 -8.77 15.15
N SER A 76 -8.93 -8.18 14.02
CA SER A 76 -10.08 -7.27 13.93
C SER A 76 -11.40 -8.00 14.13
N SER A 77 -12.19 -7.52 15.10
CA SER A 77 -13.57 -7.97 15.35
C SER A 77 -14.62 -7.02 14.77
N ARG A 78 -14.22 -6.11 13.86
CA ARG A 78 -15.11 -5.10 13.27
C ARG A 78 -15.88 -5.65 12.08
N THR A 79 -17.08 -5.14 11.85
CA THR A 79 -17.92 -5.57 10.71
C THR A 79 -17.24 -5.31 9.37
N TRP A 80 -16.58 -4.16 9.23
CA TRP A 80 -15.85 -3.77 8.02
C TRP A 80 -14.39 -3.48 8.32
N ASN A 81 -13.50 -4.02 7.49
CA ASN A 81 -12.10 -3.64 7.46
C ASN A 81 -11.84 -2.91 6.14
N VAL A 82 -11.44 -1.65 6.23
CA VAL A 82 -11.22 -0.76 5.09
C VAL A 82 -9.72 -0.52 4.94
N LEU A 83 -9.19 -0.75 3.73
CA LEU A 83 -7.83 -0.35 3.36
C LEU A 83 -7.91 1.01 2.65
N ALA A 84 -7.51 2.07 3.34
CA ALA A 84 -7.44 3.41 2.76
C ALA A 84 -6.01 3.67 2.26
N GLN A 85 -5.84 3.71 0.94
CA GLN A 85 -4.52 3.65 0.28
C GLN A 85 -4.54 4.39 -1.08
N GLN A 86 -3.36 4.58 -1.69
CA GLN A 86 -3.09 5.51 -2.78
C GLN A 86 -3.09 4.90 -4.20
N VAL A 87 -2.82 3.61 -4.35
CA VAL A 87 -2.62 2.91 -5.63
C VAL A 87 -3.83 2.06 -6.04
N PHE A 88 -3.86 1.57 -7.28
CA PHE A 88 -4.93 0.70 -7.75
C PHE A 88 -4.68 -0.74 -7.28
N MET A 89 -5.64 -1.35 -6.57
CA MET A 89 -5.42 -2.66 -5.92
C MET A 89 -5.86 -3.86 -6.78
N ALA A 90 -6.93 -3.71 -7.56
CA ALA A 90 -7.40 -4.80 -8.40
C ALA A 90 -6.51 -4.92 -9.65
N GLN A 91 -6.40 -6.12 -10.22
CA GLN A 91 -5.70 -6.29 -11.49
C GLN A 91 -6.35 -5.38 -12.55
N ARG A 92 -5.52 -4.57 -13.21
CA ARG A 92 -5.94 -3.61 -14.22
C ARG A 92 -5.02 -3.70 -15.41
N ASP A 93 -5.46 -4.47 -16.39
CA ASP A 93 -4.85 -4.47 -17.71
C ASP A 93 -5.23 -3.17 -18.43
N PHE A 94 -4.23 -2.44 -18.91
CA PHE A 94 -4.41 -1.21 -19.69
C PHE A 94 -4.48 -1.50 -21.19
N ASP A 95 -4.11 -2.70 -21.62
CA ASP A 95 -4.29 -3.14 -22.99
C ASP A 95 -5.71 -3.70 -23.17
N THR A 96 -6.25 -3.49 -24.36
CA THR A 96 -7.59 -3.98 -24.74
C THR A 96 -7.53 -5.08 -25.80
N SER A 97 -6.31 -5.45 -26.21
CA SER A 97 -6.00 -6.58 -27.08
C SER A 97 -5.67 -7.83 -26.26
N ASP A 98 -5.08 -8.85 -26.89
CA ASP A 98 -4.61 -10.07 -26.21
C ASP A 98 -3.23 -9.90 -25.53
N ALA A 99 -2.56 -8.76 -25.72
CA ALA A 99 -1.35 -8.42 -24.96
C ALA A 99 -1.75 -7.90 -23.57
N GLU A 100 -0.89 -8.09 -22.56
CA GLU A 100 -1.11 -7.55 -21.22
C GLU A 100 -0.19 -6.34 -20.98
N ARG A 101 -0.72 -5.27 -20.37
CA ARG A 101 0.10 -4.17 -19.85
C ARG A 101 -0.40 -3.70 -18.49
N TYR A 102 0.50 -3.69 -17.52
CA TYR A 102 0.21 -3.32 -16.14
C TYR A 102 0.94 -2.03 -15.75
N SER A 103 0.36 -1.29 -14.80
CA SER A 103 1.06 -0.16 -14.19
C SER A 103 2.22 -0.67 -13.34
N MET A 104 3.40 -0.09 -13.51
CA MET A 104 4.57 -0.40 -12.68
C MET A 104 4.61 0.40 -11.36
N ASP A 105 3.67 1.34 -11.19
CA ASP A 105 3.49 2.19 -10.00
C ASP A 105 2.54 1.56 -8.96
N ALA A 106 2.04 0.34 -9.19
CA ALA A 106 1.12 -0.37 -8.29
C ALA A 106 1.75 -1.62 -7.66
#